data_AF-A0A285SU66-F1
#
_entry.id   AF-A0A285SU66-F1
#
_cell.length_a   1.000
_cell.length_b   1.000
_cell.length_c   1.000
_cell.angle_alpha   90.00
_cell.angle_beta   90.00
_cell.angle_gamma   90.00
#
_symmetry.space_group_name_H-M   'P 1'
#
loop_
_entity.id
_entity.type
_entity.pdbx_description
1 polymer ?
#
loop_
_entity_poly.entity_id
_entity_poly.type
_entity_poly.pdbx_seq_one_letter_code
_entity_poly.pdbx_strand_id
1 'polypeptide(L)'
;MRIWFKSWKDNHMLHDYVVEDESEETRTHKIFAAVDKASYEFDTSKPVWLDSTIREFKRHGKARFTQDNFVDEIPFDYLEIHVLEED
;
A
#
# COMPACT_ATOMS: atom_id res chain seq x y z
N MET A 1 -13.10 -1.96 6.63
CA MET A 1 -11.99 -2.46 5.76
C MET A 1 -10.65 -2.30 6.47
N ARG A 2 -9.85 -3.37 6.51
CA ARG A 2 -8.50 -3.35 7.11
C ARG A 2 -7.45 -3.68 6.07
N ILE A 3 -6.41 -2.84 6.01
CA ILE A 3 -5.35 -2.93 5.02
C ILE A 3 -4.00 -2.92 5.72
N TRP A 4 -3.16 -3.89 5.40
CA TRP A 4 -1.82 -4.05 5.93
C TRP A 4 -0.78 -3.59 4.91
N PHE A 5 0.07 -2.67 5.35
CA PHE A 5 1.19 -2.13 4.61
C PHE A 5 2.49 -2.65 5.21
N LYS A 6 3.43 -3.05 4.37
CA LYS A 6 4.72 -3.61 4.80
C LYS A 6 5.85 -3.09 3.92
N SER A 7 6.88 -2.49 4.50
CA SER A 7 8.10 -2.16 3.79
C SER A 7 9.07 -3.34 3.83
N TRP A 8 9.65 -3.67 2.69
CA TRP A 8 10.58 -4.79 2.53
C TRP A 8 11.91 -4.31 1.99
N LYS A 9 13.01 -4.82 2.55
CA LYS A 9 14.36 -4.60 2.07
C LYS A 9 15.20 -5.85 2.25
N ASP A 10 15.94 -6.25 1.23
CA ASP A 10 16.84 -7.42 1.27
C ASP A 10 16.11 -8.69 1.78
N ASN A 11 14.85 -8.88 1.36
CA ASN A 11 13.99 -9.99 1.78
C ASN A 11 13.64 -10.02 3.29
N HIS A 12 13.81 -8.90 3.99
CA HIS A 12 13.38 -8.69 5.37
C HIS A 12 12.30 -7.61 5.43
N MET A 13 11.30 -7.83 6.28
CA MET A 13 10.31 -6.80 6.59
C MET A 13 10.95 -5.80 7.55
N LEU A 14 10.97 -4.52 7.17
CA LEU A 14 11.56 -3.46 8.00
C LEU A 14 10.54 -2.88 8.96
N HIS A 15 9.36 -2.53 8.43
CA HIS A 15 8.29 -1.92 9.18
C HIS A 15 6.95 -2.32 8.60
N ASP A 16 5.93 -2.34 9.44
CA ASP A 16 4.57 -2.66 9.04
C ASP A 16 3.57 -1.73 9.71
N TYR A 17 2.49 -1.46 8.99
CA TYR A 17 1.46 -0.53 9.41
C TYR A 17 0.09 -1.03 8.97
N VAL A 18 -0.88 -1.06 9.89
CA VAL A 18 -2.25 -1.49 9.60
C VAL A 18 -3.16 -0.28 9.67
N VAL A 19 -3.87 -0.02 8.56
CA VAL A 19 -4.93 0.98 8.50
C VAL A 19 -6.26 0.30 8.62
N GLU A 20 -7.06 0.76 9.57
CA GLU A 20 -8.46 0.39 9.74
C GLU A 20 -9.34 1.57 9.30
N ASP A 21 -10.31 1.27 8.43
CA ASP A 21 -11.26 2.26 7.93
C ASP A 21 -12.68 1.68 7.94
N GLU A 22 -13.49 2.17 8.87
CA GLU A 22 -14.89 1.79 9.10
C GLU A 22 -15.89 2.75 8.44
N SER A 23 -15.44 3.69 7.60
CA SER A 23 -16.35 4.65 6.95
C SER A 23 -17.30 3.98 5.95
N GLU A 24 -18.43 4.59 5.63
CA GLU A 24 -19.32 4.13 4.53
C GLU A 24 -18.87 4.64 3.15
N GLU A 25 -17.56 4.70 2.90
CA GLU A 25 -16.99 5.12 1.62
C GLU A 25 -16.86 3.97 0.61
N THR A 26 -16.66 4.32 -0.66
CA THR A 26 -16.38 3.30 -1.70
C THR A 26 -15.06 2.58 -1.41
N ARG A 27 -14.99 1.29 -1.79
CA ARG A 27 -13.76 0.47 -1.69
C ARG A 27 -12.51 1.19 -2.19
N THR A 28 -12.63 1.84 -3.35
CA THR A 28 -11.53 2.57 -3.98
C THR A 28 -11.10 3.78 -3.16
N HIS A 29 -12.04 4.56 -2.61
CA HIS A 29 -11.71 5.68 -1.73
C HIS A 29 -11.03 5.21 -0.44
N LYS A 30 -11.50 4.12 0.18
CA LYS A 30 -10.86 3.52 1.36
C LYS A 30 -9.41 3.12 1.09
N ILE A 31 -9.15 2.49 -0.06
CA ILE A 31 -7.79 2.09 -0.47
C ILE A 31 -6.90 3.33 -0.64
N PHE A 32 -7.37 4.36 -1.35
CA PHE A 32 -6.57 5.58 -1.55
C PHE A 32 -6.29 6.31 -0.24
N ALA A 33 -7.29 6.42 0.65
CA ALA A 33 -7.13 7.01 1.97
C ALA A 33 -6.16 6.21 2.85
N ALA A 34 -6.17 4.88 2.75
CA ALA A 34 -5.23 4.03 3.49
C ALA A 34 -3.80 4.16 2.96
N VAL A 35 -3.62 4.20 1.63
CA VAL A 35 -2.31 4.45 1.00
C VAL A 35 -1.77 5.81 1.42
N ASP A 36 -2.63 6.83 1.47
CA ASP A 36 -2.27 8.17 1.95
C ASP A 36 -1.71 8.13 3.38
N LYS A 37 -2.47 7.53 4.31
CA LYS A 37 -2.04 7.33 5.70
C LYS A 37 -0.71 6.57 5.80
N ALA A 38 -0.56 5.50 5.02
CA ALA A 38 0.66 4.72 4.99
C ALA A 38 1.85 5.56 4.49
N SER A 39 1.70 6.33 3.41
CA SER A 39 2.76 7.20 2.90
C SER A 39 3.28 8.18 3.95
N TYR A 40 2.38 8.74 4.77
CA TYR A 40 2.78 9.57 5.92
C TYR A 40 3.55 8.78 6.99
N GLU A 41 3.11 7.57 7.34
CA GLU A 41 3.78 6.74 8.35
C GLU A 41 5.17 6.27 7.90
N PHE A 42 5.31 5.86 6.64
CA PHE A 42 6.58 5.39 6.08
C PHE A 42 7.54 6.51 5.67
N ASP A 43 7.14 7.79 5.83
CA ASP A 43 7.88 8.97 5.37
C ASP A 43 8.25 8.89 3.88
N THR A 44 7.26 8.54 3.05
CA THR A 44 7.42 8.39 1.60
C THR A 44 6.39 9.18 0.81
N SER A 45 6.73 9.50 -0.43
CA SER A 45 5.76 10.03 -1.39
C SER A 45 4.59 9.06 -1.63
N LYS A 46 3.46 9.58 -2.13
CA LYS A 46 2.31 8.72 -2.45
C LYS A 46 2.64 7.86 -3.68
N PRO A 47 2.54 6.53 -3.61
CA PRO A 47 2.83 5.70 -4.76
C PRO A 47 1.78 5.88 -5.85
N VAL A 48 2.25 5.88 -7.09
CA VAL A 48 1.43 5.87 -8.30
C VAL A 48 0.95 4.44 -8.56
N TRP A 49 -0.33 4.31 -8.85
CA TRP A 49 -0.94 3.05 -9.25
C TRP A 49 -0.72 2.80 -10.74
N LEU A 50 0.30 2.01 -11.07
CA LEU A 50 0.54 1.56 -12.44
C LEU A 50 -0.44 0.44 -12.83
N ASP A 51 -0.67 0.25 -14.12
CA ASP A 51 -1.55 -0.81 -14.64
C ASP A 51 -1.17 -2.21 -14.13
N SER A 52 0.13 -2.48 -14.00
CA SER A 52 0.65 -3.73 -13.43
C SER A 52 0.19 -3.92 -11.98
N THR A 53 0.40 -2.90 -11.14
CA THR A 53 0.02 -2.88 -9.73
C THR A 53 -1.49 -3.04 -9.55
N ILE A 54 -2.29 -2.37 -10.39
CA ILE A 54 -3.76 -2.48 -10.37
C ILE A 54 -4.21 -3.90 -10.72
N ARG A 55 -3.60 -4.53 -11.74
CA ARG A 55 -3.94 -5.90 -12.13
C ARG A 55 -3.60 -6.90 -11.03
N GLU A 56 -2.44 -6.77 -10.40
CA GLU A 56 -2.04 -7.60 -9.26
C GLU A 56 -3.02 -7.45 -8.09
N PHE A 57 -3.33 -6.20 -7.73
CA PHE A 57 -4.24 -5.89 -6.64
C PHE A 57 -5.64 -6.48 -6.86
N LYS A 58 -6.19 -6.35 -8.07
CA LYS A 58 -7.49 -6.91 -8.43
C LYS A 58 -7.51 -8.45 -8.37
N ARG A 59 -6.38 -9.10 -8.64
CA ARG A 59 -6.30 -10.57 -8.69
C ARG A 59 -6.10 -11.20 -7.32
N HIS A 60 -5.36 -10.53 -6.43
CA HIS A 60 -4.89 -11.14 -5.19
C HIS A 60 -5.30 -10.38 -3.92
N GLY A 61 -5.97 -9.23 -4.02
CA GLY A 61 -6.18 -8.34 -2.87
C GLY A 61 -4.87 -7.79 -2.30
N LYS A 62 -3.78 -7.92 -3.08
CA LYS A 62 -2.40 -7.64 -2.69
C LYS A 62 -1.65 -7.06 -3.88
N ALA A 63 -0.80 -6.08 -3.61
CA ALA A 63 0.09 -5.50 -4.61
C ALA A 63 1.40 -5.01 -3.99
N ARG A 64 2.39 -4.76 -4.84
CA ARG A 64 3.68 -4.22 -4.46
C ARG A 64 3.96 -2.94 -5.24
N PHE A 65 4.44 -1.94 -4.52
CA PHE A 65 4.93 -0.68 -5.07
C PHE A 65 6.45 -0.69 -4.96
N THR A 66 7.12 -0.83 -6.10
CA THR A 66 8.59 -0.73 -6.20
C THR A 66 8.98 0.73 -6.43
N GLN A 67 10.28 1.02 -6.53
CA GLN A 67 10.79 2.38 -6.77
C GLN A 67 10.11 3.10 -7.96
N ASP A 68 9.76 2.39 -9.03
CA ASP A 68 9.04 2.96 -10.20
C ASP A 68 7.66 3.55 -9.87
N ASN A 69 7.07 3.12 -8.75
CA ASN A 69 5.79 3.66 -8.29
C ASN A 69 5.96 4.98 -7.53
N PHE A 70 7.15 5.33 -7.08
CA PHE A 70 7.40 6.53 -6.27
C PHE A 70 8.12 7.60 -7.08
N VAL A 71 7.75 8.85 -6.83
CA VAL A 71 8.42 10.01 -7.47
C VAL A 71 9.78 10.26 -6.82
N ASP A 72 9.86 10.03 -5.51
CA ASP A 72 11.07 10.17 -4.70
C ASP A 72 11.72 8.82 -4.41
N GLU A 73 13.00 8.82 -4.04
CA GLU A 73 13.72 7.61 -3.61
C GLU A 73 13.12 7.07 -2.31
N ILE A 74 12.86 5.77 -2.26
CA ILE A 74 12.38 5.08 -1.07
C ILE A 74 13.53 4.33 -0.37
N PRO A 75 13.57 4.28 0.97
CA PRO A 75 14.66 3.63 1.70
C PRO A 75 14.60 2.08 1.70
N PHE A 76 13.60 1.51 1.03
CA PHE A 76 13.26 0.08 0.97
C PHE A 76 13.04 -0.38 -0.50
N ASP A 77 13.02 -1.69 -0.75
CA ASP A 77 12.90 -2.24 -2.10
C ASP A 77 11.48 -2.11 -2.66
N TYR A 78 10.48 -2.38 -1.80
CA TYR A 78 9.09 -2.21 -2.13
C TYR A 78 8.20 -2.03 -0.89
N LEU A 79 7.09 -1.31 -1.09
CA LEU A 79 5.96 -1.28 -0.16
C LEU A 79 4.92 -2.28 -0.63
N GLU A 80 4.57 -3.24 0.21
CA GLU A 80 3.52 -4.21 -0.06
C GLU A 80 2.22 -3.80 0.63
N ILE A 81 1.11 -3.78 -0.12
CA ILE A 81 -0.25 -3.60 0.39
C ILE A 81 -0.99 -4.93 0.35
N HIS A 82 -1.74 -5.24 1.41
CA HIS A 82 -2.57 -6.43 1.49
C HIS A 82 -3.88 -6.11 2.22
N VAL A 83 -5.01 -6.34 1.56
CA VAL A 83 -6.33 -6.22 2.19
C VAL A 83 -6.55 -7.44 3.09
N LEU A 84 -6.71 -7.21 4.39
CA LEU A 84 -6.96 -8.26 5.36
C LEU A 84 -8.44 -8.58 5.47
N GLU A 85 -9.27 -7.55 5.55
CA GLU A 85 -10.72 -7.68 5.73
C GLU A 85 -11.44 -6.65 4.85
N GLU A 86 -12.34 -7.14 4.01
CA GLU A 86 -13.32 -6.35 3.26
C GLU A 86 -14.61 -6.33 4.09
N ASP A 87 -15.23 -5.15 4.22
CA ASP A 87 -16.50 -4.99 4.94
C ASP A 87 -17.62 -5.83 4.30
#